data_AF-A0A2T7PIF8-F1
#
_entry.id   AF-A0A2T7PIF8-F1
#
_cell.length_a   1.000
_cell.length_b   1.000
_cell.length_c   1.000
_cell.angle_alpha   90.00
_cell.angle_beta   90.00
_cell.angle_gamma   90.00
#
_symmetry.space_group_name_H-M   'P 1'
#
loop_
_entity.id
_entity.type
_entity.pdbx_description
1 polymer ?
#
loop_
_entity_poly.entity_id
_entity_poly.type
_entity_poly.pdbx_seq_one_letter_code
_entity_poly.pdbx_strand_id
1 'polypeptide(L)'
;MERTTTASVKTSITKGYITGVNLGLILTLPDQVALATFGYGRNITVDKTEENTVELIQTWCVDTNVLVPPMSFTKVKVEIKEKRWKGIFEAQVRMKGVVIVNFYHQNTPGSLVGTVECPVEEVLSQNPVLPREVIFPVQGKCDFQFGVEQVVSVEEDTEEEEQEEENISKEQEEEDF
;
A
#
# COMPACT_ATOMS: atom_id res chain seq x y z
N MET A 1 16.93 -20.42 6.40
CA MET A 1 16.00 -20.46 5.24
C MET A 1 15.62 -19.03 4.86
N GLU A 2 15.66 -18.70 3.58
CA GLU A 2 15.34 -17.36 3.07
C GLU A 2 14.11 -17.43 2.16
N ARG A 3 13.18 -16.48 2.34
CA ARG A 3 11.95 -16.34 1.54
C ARG A 3 11.75 -14.87 1.21
N THR A 4 11.29 -14.60 0.00
CA THR A 4 11.04 -13.23 -0.45
C THR A 4 9.56 -13.06 -0.78
N THR A 5 8.94 -12.00 -0.26
CA THR A 5 7.56 -11.59 -0.55
C THR A 5 7.53 -10.19 -1.12
N THR A 6 6.51 -9.88 -1.91
CA THR A 6 6.32 -8.54 -2.47
C THR A 6 5.15 -7.86 -1.76
N ALA A 7 5.43 -6.78 -1.04
CA ALA A 7 4.41 -5.85 -0.59
C ALA A 7 3.98 -4.95 -1.74
N SER A 8 2.68 -4.76 -1.91
CA SER A 8 2.12 -3.84 -2.90
C SER A 8 1.30 -2.76 -2.22
N VAL A 9 1.42 -1.54 -2.73
CA VAL A 9 0.65 -0.41 -2.27
C VAL A 9 0.09 0.34 -3.45
N LYS A 10 -1.24 0.37 -3.54
CA LYS A 10 -1.97 1.09 -4.57
C LYS A 10 -2.76 2.21 -3.94
N THR A 11 -2.66 3.40 -4.52
CA THR A 11 -3.37 4.61 -4.08
C THR A 11 -3.95 5.33 -5.29
N SER A 12 -5.14 5.91 -5.14
CA SER A 12 -5.76 6.72 -6.20
C SER A 12 -6.64 7.82 -5.60
N ILE A 13 -6.59 9.01 -6.20
CA ILE A 13 -7.46 10.12 -5.80
C ILE A 13 -8.76 10.03 -6.59
N THR A 14 -9.89 9.91 -5.90
CA THR A 14 -11.22 9.82 -6.53
C THR A 14 -11.93 11.15 -6.58
N LYS A 15 -11.62 12.06 -5.66
CA LYS A 15 -12.19 13.41 -5.59
C LYS A 15 -11.12 14.36 -5.10
N GLY A 16 -10.83 15.41 -5.85
CA GLY A 16 -9.84 16.41 -5.47
C GLY A 16 -9.60 17.38 -6.60
N TYR A 17 -9.08 18.56 -6.28
CA TYR A 17 -8.70 19.57 -7.25
C TYR A 17 -7.18 19.74 -7.21
N ILE A 18 -6.51 19.33 -8.28
CA ILE A 18 -5.05 19.44 -8.43
C ILE A 18 -4.81 20.10 -9.78
N THR A 19 -4.66 21.42 -9.80
CA THR A 19 -4.25 22.15 -11.01
C THR A 19 -3.11 23.07 -10.64
N GLY A 20 -1.94 22.84 -11.22
CA GLY A 20 -0.74 23.67 -11.03
C GLY A 20 0.00 23.50 -9.68
N VAL A 21 -0.44 22.59 -8.81
CA VAL A 21 0.19 22.30 -7.51
C VAL A 21 0.37 20.79 -7.38
N ASN A 22 1.55 20.33 -6.95
CA ASN A 22 1.74 18.92 -6.60
C ASN A 22 1.30 18.68 -5.15
N LEU A 23 0.43 17.69 -4.94
CA LEU A 23 -0.07 17.34 -3.62
C LEU A 23 0.74 16.15 -3.06
N GLY A 24 1.55 16.38 -2.02
CA GLY A 24 2.19 15.28 -1.31
C GLY A 24 1.33 14.78 -0.16
N LEU A 25 0.65 13.65 -0.33
CA LEU A 25 0.00 12.94 0.78
C LEU A 25 0.97 11.96 1.46
N ILE A 26 0.72 11.64 2.72
CA ILE A 26 1.46 10.63 3.48
C ILE A 26 0.41 9.74 4.14
N LEU A 27 0.36 8.47 3.75
CA LEU A 27 -0.57 7.50 4.30
C LEU A 27 0.19 6.55 5.23
N THR A 28 -0.26 6.46 6.49
CA THR A 28 0.26 5.51 7.47
C THR A 28 -0.64 4.29 7.55
N LEU A 29 -0.04 3.10 7.67
CA LEU A 29 -0.79 1.89 7.92
C LEU A 29 -1.46 1.95 9.31
N PRO A 30 -2.70 1.46 9.46
CA PRO A 30 -3.45 1.55 10.71
C PRO A 30 -2.94 0.61 11.82
N ASP A 31 -2.03 -0.31 11.51
CA ASP A 31 -1.56 -1.36 12.44
C ASP A 31 -0.07 -1.14 12.79
N GLN A 32 0.24 -1.11 14.09
CA GLN A 32 1.59 -0.85 14.60
C GLN A 32 2.59 -1.97 14.26
N VAL A 33 2.10 -3.21 14.11
CA VAL A 33 2.93 -4.36 13.74
C VAL A 33 3.46 -4.21 12.31
N ALA A 34 2.65 -3.65 11.40
CA ALA A 34 3.07 -3.36 10.03
C ALA A 34 4.12 -2.25 9.95
N LEU A 35 4.09 -1.29 10.88
CA LEU A 35 5.08 -0.20 10.98
C LEU A 35 6.44 -0.72 11.49
N ALA A 36 6.44 -1.64 12.46
CA ALA A 36 7.64 -2.15 13.12
C ALA A 36 8.42 -3.16 12.27
N THR A 37 7.76 -4.13 11.63
CA THR A 37 8.41 -5.22 10.87
C THR A 37 9.06 -4.75 9.58
N PHE A 38 8.59 -3.61 9.06
CA PHE A 38 8.92 -3.14 7.73
C PHE A 38 9.77 -1.86 7.74
N GLY A 39 9.92 -1.19 8.89
CA GLY A 39 10.51 0.15 8.96
C GLY A 39 9.74 1.18 8.12
N TYR A 40 8.43 0.93 7.90
CA TYR A 40 7.57 1.68 6.96
C TYR A 40 7.11 3.01 7.55
N GLY A 41 8.06 3.92 7.80
CA GLY A 41 7.79 5.36 7.73
C GLY A 41 7.63 5.82 6.28
N ARG A 42 6.91 5.07 5.43
CA ARG A 42 6.83 5.35 4.01
C ARG A 42 5.75 6.40 3.74
N ASN A 43 6.25 7.61 3.50
CA ASN A 43 5.56 8.73 2.89
C ASN A 43 5.14 8.36 1.46
N ILE A 44 3.88 8.02 1.26
CA ILE A 44 3.34 7.70 -0.07
C ILE A 44 2.83 8.98 -0.71
N THR A 45 3.73 9.68 -1.42
CA THR A 45 3.41 10.91 -2.13
C THR A 45 2.45 10.62 -3.28
N VAL A 46 1.27 11.25 -3.24
CA VAL A 46 0.23 11.12 -4.27
C VAL A 46 0.17 12.39 -5.12
N ASP A 47 1.13 12.55 -6.00
CA ASP A 47 1.36 13.82 -6.72
C ASP A 47 0.30 14.15 -7.79
N LYS A 48 -0.48 13.16 -8.24
CA LYS A 48 -1.45 13.29 -9.35
C LYS A 48 -2.75 12.55 -9.06
N THR A 49 -3.81 12.93 -9.80
CA THR A 49 -5.10 12.21 -9.81
C THR A 49 -5.00 10.77 -10.34
N GLU A 50 -3.85 10.38 -10.87
CA GLU A 50 -3.59 9.06 -11.41
C GLU A 50 -3.39 8.02 -10.29
N GLU A 51 -3.67 6.76 -10.63
CA GLU A 51 -3.40 5.64 -9.73
C GLU A 51 -1.89 5.42 -9.60
N ASN A 52 -1.38 5.49 -8.36
CA ASN A 52 0.02 5.21 -8.06
C ASN A 52 0.12 3.83 -7.40
N THR A 53 0.94 2.95 -7.98
CA THR A 53 1.24 1.63 -7.42
C THR A 53 2.73 1.54 -7.12
N VAL A 54 3.07 1.20 -5.88
CA VAL A 54 4.43 1.01 -5.40
C VAL A 54 4.58 -0.43 -4.91
N GLU A 55 5.55 -1.14 -5.44
CA GLU A 55 5.89 -2.51 -5.05
C GLU A 55 7.22 -2.54 -4.31
N LEU A 56 7.30 -3.35 -3.27
CA LEU A 56 8.38 -3.34 -2.30
C LEU A 56 8.72 -4.77 -1.94
N ILE A 57 9.97 -5.15 -2.15
CA ILE A 57 10.45 -6.50 -1.88
C ILE A 57 10.82 -6.59 -0.40
N GLN A 58 10.35 -7.65 0.25
CA GLN A 58 10.68 -8.00 1.63
C GLN A 58 11.30 -9.39 1.68
N THR A 59 12.47 -9.47 2.27
CA THR A 59 13.16 -10.74 2.52
C THR A 59 12.98 -11.16 3.97
N TRP A 60 12.55 -12.40 4.15
CA TRP A 60 12.33 -13.07 5.42
C TRP A 60 13.42 -14.11 5.61
N CYS A 61 14.12 -14.05 6.73
CA CYS A 61 15.15 -15.02 7.07
C CYS A 61 14.83 -15.63 8.42
N VAL A 62 14.79 -16.97 8.47
CA VAL A 62 14.67 -17.73 9.71
C VAL A 62 15.86 -18.67 9.81
N ASP A 63 16.47 -18.65 10.98
CA ASP A 63 17.46 -19.61 11.42
C ASP A 63 16.91 -20.33 12.67
N THR A 64 16.66 -21.62 12.55
CA THR A 64 16.06 -22.45 13.59
C THR A 64 16.74 -23.79 13.62
N ASN A 65 17.08 -24.25 14.83
CA ASN A 65 17.59 -25.60 15.07
C ASN A 65 16.44 -26.49 15.52
N VAL A 66 16.24 -27.61 14.82
CA VAL A 66 15.21 -28.60 15.14
C VAL A 66 15.89 -29.87 15.59
N LEU A 67 15.47 -30.40 16.74
CA LEU A 67 16.00 -31.65 17.28
C LEU A 67 15.16 -32.78 16.70
N VAL A 68 15.80 -33.70 15.98
CA VAL A 68 15.14 -34.84 15.34
C VAL A 68 15.37 -36.09 16.20
N PRO A 69 14.31 -36.72 16.74
CA PRO A 69 14.44 -37.99 17.46
C PRO A 69 14.99 -39.13 16.58
N PRO A 70 15.67 -40.14 17.17
CA PRO A 70 16.13 -41.31 16.41
C PRO A 70 14.95 -42.07 15.78
N MET A 71 15.12 -42.56 14.54
CA MET A 71 14.10 -43.31 13.78
C MET A 71 12.78 -42.54 13.57
N SER A 72 12.87 -41.22 13.38
CA SER A 72 11.73 -40.36 13.06
C SER A 72 12.08 -39.42 11.92
N PHE A 73 11.05 -38.93 11.22
CA PHE A 73 11.17 -37.87 10.25
C PHE A 73 10.56 -36.59 10.80
N THR A 74 11.23 -35.46 10.58
CA THR A 74 10.73 -34.16 11.03
C THR A 74 10.56 -33.23 9.83
N LYS A 75 9.34 -32.76 9.65
CA LYS A 75 8.95 -31.85 8.59
C LYS A 75 8.83 -30.44 9.15
N VAL A 76 9.66 -29.54 8.62
CA VAL A 76 9.63 -28.12 9.00
C VAL A 76 8.91 -27.35 7.90
N LYS A 77 7.82 -26.68 8.27
CA LYS A 77 7.05 -25.83 7.37
C LYS A 77 7.18 -24.38 7.80
N VAL A 78 7.51 -23.52 6.83
CA VAL A 78 7.61 -22.07 7.01
C VAL A 78 6.49 -21.41 6.22
N GLU A 79 5.66 -20.66 6.93
CA GLU A 79 4.51 -19.95 6.37
C GLU A 79 4.65 -18.45 6.64
N ILE A 80 4.39 -17.63 5.62
CA ILE A 80 4.36 -16.18 5.75
C ILE A 80 2.90 -15.75 5.61
N LYS A 81 2.36 -15.13 6.67
CA LYS A 81 1.00 -14.61 6.65
C LYS A 81 1.02 -13.21 6.06
N GLU A 82 0.33 -13.05 4.94
CA GLU A 82 0.07 -11.74 4.33
C GLU A 82 -1.28 -11.18 4.78
N LYS A 83 -1.33 -9.85 4.90
CA LYS A 83 -2.55 -9.11 5.19
C LYS A 83 -2.79 -8.11 4.08
N ARG A 84 -4.06 -7.95 3.73
CA ARG A 84 -4.53 -6.95 2.79
C ARG A 84 -5.43 -5.96 3.51
N TRP A 85 -5.21 -4.68 3.30
CA TRP A 85 -6.04 -3.61 3.81
C TRP A 85 -6.53 -2.72 2.67
N LYS A 86 -7.84 -2.54 2.59
CA LYS A 86 -8.49 -1.61 1.67
C LYS A 86 -9.19 -0.53 2.47
N GLY A 87 -9.03 0.71 2.05
CA GLY A 87 -9.65 1.83 2.72
C GLY A 87 -9.91 3.01 1.80
N ILE A 88 -10.74 3.91 2.32
CA ILE A 88 -10.97 5.23 1.76
C ILE A 88 -10.29 6.21 2.71
N PHE A 89 -9.53 7.15 2.16
CA PHE A 89 -8.96 8.25 2.92
C PHE A 89 -9.65 9.56 2.52
N GLU A 90 -9.75 10.47 3.50
CA GLU A 90 -10.18 11.84 3.28
C GLU A 90 -9.16 12.77 3.94
N ALA A 91 -8.69 13.75 3.18
CA ALA A 91 -7.75 14.78 3.60
C ALA A 91 -8.35 16.15 3.32
N GLN A 92 -8.23 17.07 4.27
CA GLN A 92 -8.60 18.47 4.03
C GLN A 92 -7.37 19.23 3.57
N VAL A 93 -7.46 19.83 2.38
CA VAL A 93 -6.40 20.68 1.83
C VAL A 93 -6.81 22.13 2.05
N ARG A 94 -5.89 22.90 2.64
CA ARG A 94 -6.03 24.33 2.84
C ARG A 94 -5.10 25.06 1.87
N MET A 95 -5.67 25.90 1.02
CA MET A 95 -4.92 26.69 0.05
C MET A 95 -5.08 28.18 0.35
N LYS A 96 -3.96 28.90 0.29
CA LYS A 96 -3.86 30.34 0.47
C LYS A 96 -2.90 30.90 -0.57
N GLY A 97 -3.31 31.96 -1.24
CA GLY A 97 -2.50 32.57 -2.29
C GLY A 97 -3.26 33.59 -3.10
N VAL A 98 -2.59 34.08 -4.13
CA VAL A 98 -3.11 35.05 -5.10
C VAL A 98 -2.89 34.46 -6.49
N VAL A 99 -3.93 34.48 -7.31
CA VAL A 99 -3.89 34.13 -8.72
C VAL A 99 -3.53 35.39 -9.49
N ILE A 100 -2.45 35.32 -10.26
CA ILE A 100 -1.99 36.42 -11.12
C ILE A 100 -2.34 36.08 -12.57
N VAL A 101 -3.19 36.89 -13.18
CA VAL A 101 -3.63 36.73 -14.57
C VAL A 101 -3.04 37.85 -15.40
N ASN A 102 -2.24 37.48 -16.40
CA ASN A 102 -1.64 38.41 -17.35
C ASN A 102 -2.46 38.43 -18.64
N PHE A 103 -2.92 39.61 -19.04
CA PHE A 103 -3.64 39.82 -20.29
C PHE A 103 -2.66 40.24 -21.38
N TYR A 104 -2.65 39.52 -22.50
CA TYR A 104 -1.82 39.84 -23.66
C TYR A 104 -2.66 40.30 -24.83
N HIS A 105 -2.14 41.22 -25.64
CA HIS A 105 -2.84 41.67 -26.82
C HIS A 105 -2.82 40.57 -27.89
N GLN A 106 -4.00 40.17 -28.38
CA GLN A 106 -4.14 39.05 -29.33
C GLN A 106 -3.34 39.24 -30.63
N ASN A 107 -3.15 40.51 -31.04
CA ASN A 107 -2.54 40.85 -32.32
C ASN A 107 -1.03 41.14 -32.23
N THR A 108 -0.46 41.15 -31.02
CA THR A 108 0.97 41.45 -30.83
C THR A 108 1.57 40.49 -29.81
N PRO A 109 2.31 39.46 -30.27
CA PRO A 109 2.93 38.49 -29.39
C PRO A 109 3.82 39.19 -28.34
N GLY A 110 3.60 38.88 -27.06
CA GLY A 110 4.39 39.43 -25.95
C GLY A 110 3.98 40.82 -25.46
N SER A 111 2.98 41.47 -26.06
CA SER A 111 2.48 42.76 -25.56
C SER A 111 1.53 42.56 -24.38
N LEU A 112 2.01 42.81 -23.16
CA LEU A 112 1.24 42.76 -21.92
C LEU A 112 0.30 43.97 -21.85
N VAL A 113 -1.01 43.72 -21.82
CA VAL A 113 -2.08 44.74 -21.68
C VAL A 113 -2.28 45.09 -20.21
N GLY A 114 -2.14 44.12 -19.32
CA GLY A 114 -2.28 44.35 -17.89
C GLY A 114 -2.22 43.06 -17.08
N THR A 115 -2.16 43.23 -15.77
CA THR A 115 -2.10 42.13 -14.81
C THR A 115 -3.21 42.33 -13.78
N VAL A 116 -3.96 41.28 -13.51
CA VAL A 116 -4.94 41.25 -12.43
C VAL A 116 -4.46 40.24 -11.39
N GLU A 117 -4.39 40.71 -10.16
CA GLU A 117 -4.10 39.88 -9.00
C GLU A 117 -5.40 39.67 -8.23
N CYS A 118 -5.79 38.42 -8.05
CA CYS A 118 -7.04 38.06 -7.38
C CYS A 118 -6.76 37.00 -6.31
N PRO A 119 -7.17 37.20 -5.05
CA PRO A 119 -7.06 36.18 -4.01
C PRO A 119 -7.70 34.86 -4.43
N VAL A 120 -7.10 33.74 -4.04
CA VAL A 120 -7.57 32.42 -4.45
C VAL A 120 -9.00 32.11 -3.96
N GLU A 121 -9.44 32.73 -2.85
CA GLU A 121 -10.84 32.58 -2.40
C GLU A 121 -11.86 33.18 -3.36
N GLU A 122 -11.53 34.29 -4.02
CA GLU A 122 -12.45 34.95 -4.95
C GLU A 122 -12.60 34.16 -6.25
N VAL A 123 -11.56 33.42 -6.65
CA VAL A 123 -11.53 32.60 -7.87
C VAL A 123 -12.19 31.24 -7.66
N LEU A 124 -11.90 30.57 -6.53
CA LEU A 124 -12.27 29.16 -6.33
C LEU A 124 -13.45 28.95 -5.38
N SER A 125 -13.80 29.93 -4.54
CA SER A 125 -14.95 29.79 -3.64
C SER A 125 -16.19 30.41 -4.26
N GLN A 126 -17.28 29.64 -4.34
CA GLN A 126 -18.61 30.22 -4.58
C GLN A 126 -19.19 30.85 -3.31
N ASN A 127 -18.67 30.47 -2.13
CA ASN A 127 -19.00 31.00 -0.80
C ASN A 127 -17.78 30.83 0.14
N PRO A 128 -17.00 31.88 0.42
CA PRO A 128 -15.83 31.77 1.28
C PRO A 128 -16.23 31.54 2.74
N VAL A 129 -15.79 30.43 3.33
CA VAL A 129 -16.04 30.09 4.74
C VAL A 129 -15.09 30.83 5.68
N LEU A 130 -13.90 31.19 5.18
CA LEU A 130 -12.86 31.93 5.89
C LEU A 130 -12.25 32.99 4.96
N PRO A 131 -11.83 34.16 5.49
CA PRO A 131 -11.10 35.14 4.70
C PRO A 131 -9.74 34.58 4.27
N ARG A 132 -9.39 34.68 2.98
CA ARG A 132 -8.08 34.30 2.43
C ARG A 132 -7.71 32.83 2.37
N GLU A 133 -8.67 31.93 2.59
CA GLU A 133 -8.40 30.50 2.57
C GLU A 133 -9.53 29.71 1.89
N VAL A 134 -9.13 28.78 1.03
CA VAL A 134 -10.05 27.80 0.44
C VAL A 134 -9.72 26.44 1.03
N ILE A 135 -10.74 25.80 1.60
CA ILE A 135 -10.66 24.43 2.10
C ILE A 135 -11.45 23.55 1.15
N PHE A 136 -10.81 22.51 0.62
CA PHE A 136 -11.51 21.49 -0.16
C PHE A 136 -11.12 20.09 0.31
N PRO A 137 -12.08 19.15 0.34
CA PRO A 137 -11.79 17.77 0.67
C PRO A 137 -11.16 17.06 -0.54
N VAL A 138 -10.08 16.34 -0.27
CA VAL A 138 -9.49 15.36 -1.17
C VAL A 138 -9.85 13.97 -0.63
N GLN A 139 -10.51 13.16 -1.44
CA GLN A 139 -10.84 11.78 -1.11
C GLN A 139 -10.16 10.85 -2.10
N GLY A 140 -9.73 9.70 -1.60
CA GLY A 140 -9.13 8.67 -2.43
C GLY A 140 -9.28 7.29 -1.83
N LYS A 141 -8.82 6.30 -2.59
CA LYS A 141 -8.83 4.89 -2.22
C LYS A 141 -7.40 4.40 -2.08
N CYS A 142 -7.22 3.43 -1.22
CA CYS A 142 -5.95 2.78 -1.01
C CYS A 142 -6.14 1.28 -0.76
N ASP A 143 -5.17 0.50 -1.25
CA ASP A 143 -5.13 -0.95 -1.18
C ASP A 143 -3.68 -1.34 -0.90
N PHE A 144 -3.44 -1.88 0.29
CA PHE A 144 -2.13 -2.30 0.76
C PHE A 144 -2.14 -3.81 0.94
N GLN A 145 -1.09 -4.47 0.48
CA GLN A 145 -0.82 -5.88 0.74
C GLN A 145 0.60 -6.01 1.24
N PHE A 146 0.78 -6.69 2.36
CA PHE A 146 2.10 -6.84 2.99
C PHE A 146 2.14 -8.08 3.89
N GLY A 147 3.32 -8.68 4.03
CA GLY A 147 3.55 -9.76 4.99
C GLY A 147 3.59 -9.22 6.43
N VAL A 148 2.99 -9.95 7.36
CA VAL A 148 2.82 -9.52 8.76
C VAL A 148 3.58 -10.41 9.72
N GLU A 149 3.55 -11.72 9.47
CA GLU A 149 4.06 -12.73 10.40
C GLU A 149 4.72 -13.85 9.61
N GLN A 150 5.80 -14.37 10.17
CA GLN A 150 6.41 -15.62 9.73
C GLN A 150 6.22 -16.67 10.82
N VAL A 151 5.62 -17.79 10.45
CA VAL A 151 5.35 -18.92 11.34
C VAL A 151 6.19 -20.11 10.89
N VAL A 152 6.83 -20.77 11.86
CA VAL A 152 7.55 -22.01 11.65
C VAL A 152 6.80 -23.09 12.41
N SER A 153 6.26 -24.08 11.70
CA SER A 153 5.67 -25.28 12.30
C SER A 153 6.59 -26.47 12.07
N VAL A 154 6.68 -27.32 13.08
CA VAL A 154 7.47 -28.55 13.07
C VAL A 154 6.49 -29.68 13.32
N GLU A 155 6.43 -30.60 12.37
CA GLU A 155 5.63 -31.83 12.43
C GLU A 155 6.61 -33.00 12.50
N GLU A 156 6.37 -33.94 13.41
CA GLU A 156 7.17 -35.16 13.57
C GLU A 156 6.31 -36.33 13.13
N ASP A 157 6.79 -37.08 12.14
CA ASP A 157 6.14 -38.27 11.64
C ASP A 157 6.98 -39.48 12.06
N THR A 158 6.30 -40.51 12.57
CA THR A 158 6.94 -41.77 12.98
C THR A 158 6.94 -42.74 11.81
N GLU A 159 8.04 -43.48 11.60
CA GLU A 159 8.19 -44.46 10.49
C GLU A 159 7.07 -45.53 10.43
N GLU A 160 6.33 -45.73 11.53
CA GLU A 160 5.20 -46.68 11.60
C GLU A 160 3.93 -46.15 10.89
N GLU A 161 3.72 -44.84 10.82
CA GLU A 161 2.52 -44.23 10.23
C GLU A 161 2.59 -44.14 8.69
N GLU A 162 3.78 -43.90 8.11
CA GLU A 162 3.98 -43.92 6.64
C GLU A 162 3.83 -45.33 6.06
N GLN A 163 4.17 -46.38 6.82
CA GLN A 163 4.00 -47.77 6.41
C GLN A 163 2.52 -48.20 6.43
N GLU A 164 1.70 -47.66 7.34
CA GLU A 164 0.26 -47.87 7.33
C GLU A 164 -0.42 -47.14 6.16
N GLU A 165 -0.05 -45.88 5.87
CA GLU A 165 -0.62 -45.16 4.71
C GLU A 165 -0.21 -45.76 3.35
N GLU A 166 1.03 -46.24 3.20
CA GLU A 166 1.45 -46.98 2.02
C GLU A 166 0.78 -48.36 1.88
N ASN A 167 0.46 -49.03 2.99
CA ASN A 167 -0.24 -50.31 2.95
C ASN A 167 -1.73 -50.12 2.61
N ILE A 168 -2.39 -49.09 3.16
CA ILE A 168 -3.80 -48.77 2.87
C ILE A 168 -3.98 -48.35 1.39
N SER A 169 -3.04 -47.59 0.83
CA SER A 169 -3.08 -47.19 -0.58
C SER A 169 -2.82 -48.35 -1.55
N LYS A 170 -1.97 -49.33 -1.17
CA LYS A 170 -1.76 -50.56 -1.96
C LYS A 170 -2.95 -51.53 -1.88
N GLU A 171 -3.61 -51.64 -0.72
CA GLU A 171 -4.82 -52.46 -0.56
C GLU A 171 -6.01 -51.91 -1.36
N GLN A 172 -6.13 -50.58 -1.50
CA GLN A 172 -7.17 -49.95 -2.33
C GLN A 172 -6.96 -50.13 -3.84
N GLU A 173 -5.72 -50.31 -4.32
CA GLU A 173 -5.45 -50.63 -5.72
C GLU A 173 -5.69 -52.11 -6.08
N GLU A 174 -5.68 -53.03 -5.10
CA GLU A 174 -5.98 -54.46 -5.32
C GLU A 174 -7.48 -54.81 -5.29
N GLU A 175 -8.35 -53.97 -4.72
CA GLU A 175 -9.82 -54.18 -4.73
C GLU A 175 -10.52 -53.71 -6.02
N ASP A 176 -9.82 -53.02 -6.93
CA ASP A 176 -10.36 -52.46 -8.17
C ASP A 176 -10.12 -53.35 -9.43
N PHE A 177 -9.76 -54.64 -9.25
CA PHE A 177 -9.56 -55.63 -10.34
C PHE A 177 -10.48 -56.86 -10.30
#